data_AF-H3ZQN7-F1
#
_entry.id   AF-H3ZQN7-F1
#
_cell.length_a   1.000
_cell.length_b   1.000
_cell.length_c   1.000
_cell.angle_alpha   90.00
_cell.angle_beta   90.00
_cell.angle_gamma   90.00
#
_symmetry.space_group_name_H-M   'P 1'
#
loop_
_entity.id
_entity.type
_entity.pdbx_description
1 polymer ?
#
loop_
_entity_poly.entity_id
_entity_poly.type
_entity_poly.pdbx_seq_one_letter_code
_entity_poly.pdbx_strand_id
1 'polypeptide(L)' 'MKIVELDIKLPYEKRGKILSKILSEVRGKIKDIHFLPPTSKGISEIRMEVAEENVQKLLEDIKKIVRDGKISFKVLSEA' A
#
# COMPACT_ATOMS: atom_id res chain seq x y z
N MET A 1 9.20 -15.70 -5.74
CA MET A 1 8.68 -14.31 -5.71
C MET A 1 7.22 -14.35 -5.30
N LYS A 2 6.78 -13.54 -4.34
CA LYS A 2 5.36 -13.51 -3.91
C LYS A 2 4.68 -12.26 -4.43
N ILE A 3 3.43 -12.39 -4.87
CA ILE A 3 2.60 -11.24 -5.24
C ILE A 3 1.72 -10.88 -4.05
N VAL A 4 1.84 -9.63 -3.61
CA VAL A 4 1.12 -9.10 -2.46
C VAL A 4 0.24 -7.95 -2.93
N GLU A 5 -1.04 -8.05 -2.64
CA GLU A 5 -1.99 -6.95 -2.75
C GLU A 5 -2.01 -6.18 -1.43
N LEU A 6 -1.76 -4.89 -1.49
CA LEU A 6 -1.86 -3.97 -0.36
C LEU A 6 -3.06 -3.07 -0.60
N ASP A 7 -3.98 -3.07 0.34
CA ASP A 7 -5.13 -2.17 0.37
C ASP A 7 -4.93 -1.17 1.51
N ILE A 8 -4.75 0.09 1.14
CA ILE A 8 -4.35 1.17 2.04
C ILE A 8 -5.48 2.20 2.10
N LYS A 9 -6.05 2.38 3.29
CA LYS A 9 -7.10 3.37 3.57
C LYS A 9 -6.54 4.47 4.46
N LEU A 10 -6.59 5.69 3.97
CA LEU A 10 -6.03 6.85 4.66
C LEU A 10 -6.80 8.15 4.36
N PRO A 11 -6.72 9.17 5.22
CA PRO A 11 -7.33 10.47 4.95
C PRO A 11 -6.77 11.10 3.67
N TYR A 12 -7.66 11.60 2.80
CA TYR A 12 -7.30 12.16 1.50
C TYR A 12 -6.27 13.31 1.60
N GLU A 13 -6.38 14.14 2.63
CA GLU A 13 -5.48 15.27 2.90
C GLU A 13 -4.01 14.83 3.09
N LYS A 14 -3.79 13.70 3.78
CA LYS A 14 -2.46 13.15 4.05
C LYS A 14 -1.97 12.21 2.94
N ARG A 15 -2.80 11.90 1.94
CA ARG A 15 -2.54 10.90 0.90
C ARG A 15 -1.24 11.14 0.17
N GLY A 16 -1.00 12.34 -0.35
CA GLY A 16 0.19 12.61 -1.17
C GLY A 16 1.49 12.28 -0.43
N LYS A 17 1.61 12.77 0.81
CA LYS A 17 2.81 12.57 1.64
C LYS A 17 3.02 11.10 2.02
N ILE A 18 1.96 10.37 2.34
CA ILE A 18 2.03 8.96 2.69
C ILE A 18 2.35 8.11 1.45
N LEU A 19 1.69 8.40 0.33
CA LEU A 19 1.89 7.69 -0.92
C LEU A 19 3.33 7.83 -1.42
N SER A 20 3.91 9.03 -1.40
CA SER A 20 5.31 9.23 -1.82
C SER A 20 6.30 8.39 -1.01
N LYS A 21 6.06 8.20 0.29
CA LYS A 21 6.89 7.34 1.15
C LYS A 21 6.69 5.85 0.86
N ILE A 22 5.45 5.42 0.60
CA ILE A 22 5.21 4.01 0.24
C ILE A 22 5.90 3.72 -1.09
N LEU A 23 5.70 4.59 -2.10
CA LEU A 23 6.29 4.45 -3.43
C LEU A 23 7.82 4.41 -3.40
N SER A 24 8.48 5.09 -2.44
CA SER A 24 9.94 4.97 -2.30
C SER A 24 10.38 3.60 -1.80
N GLU A 25 9.61 2.96 -0.92
CA GLU A 25 9.91 1.61 -0.41
C GLU A 25 9.61 0.49 -1.42
N VAL A 26 8.51 0.63 -2.18
CA VAL A 26 8.09 -0.39 -3.17
C VAL A 26 8.62 -0.12 -4.58
N ARG A 27 9.53 0.84 -4.74
CA ARG A 27 10.04 1.26 -6.06
C ARG A 27 10.67 0.07 -6.80
N GLY A 28 10.24 -0.13 -8.05
CA GLY A 28 10.73 -1.22 -8.92
C GLY A 28 10.10 -2.59 -8.66
N LYS A 29 9.23 -2.70 -7.65
CA LYS A 29 8.53 -3.94 -7.27
C LYS A 29 7.02 -3.89 -7.57
N ILE A 30 6.51 -2.69 -7.85
CA ILE A 30 5.11 -2.44 -8.22
C ILE A 30 4.80 -3.16 -9.53
N LYS A 31 3.76 -3.98 -9.52
CA LYS A 31 3.14 -4.56 -10.71
C LYS A 31 2.00 -3.69 -11.20
N ASP A 32 1.14 -3.25 -10.27
CA ASP A 32 -0.02 -2.44 -10.61
C ASP A 32 -0.43 -1.53 -9.43
N ILE A 33 -1.11 -0.42 -9.74
CA ILE A 33 -1.66 0.52 -8.75
C ILE A 33 -3.02 1.04 -9.21
N HIS A 34 -4.02 0.85 -8.36
CA HIS A 34 -5.37 1.37 -8.51
C HIS A 34 -5.65 2.44 -7.46
N PHE A 35 -5.95 3.65 -7.94
CA PHE A 35 -6.43 4.74 -7.10
C PHE A 35 -7.95 4.76 -7.13
N LEU A 36 -8.57 4.43 -6.01
CA LEU A 36 -10.02 4.49 -5.89
C LEU A 36 -10.47 5.91 -5.52
N PRO A 37 -11.66 6.33 -5.98
CA PRO A 37 -12.22 7.61 -5.60
C PRO A 37 -12.36 7.69 -4.07
N PRO A 38 -12.15 8.88 -3.46
CA PRO A 38 -12.34 9.04 -2.03
C PRO A 38 -13.80 8.80 -1.66
N THR A 39 -14.00 8.17 -0.51
CA THR A 39 -15.34 8.00 0.07
C THR A 39 -15.91 9.36 0.51
N SER A 40 -17.22 9.41 0.74
CA SER A 40 -17.91 10.60 1.27
C SER A 40 -17.40 11.09 2.63
N LYS A 41 -16.59 10.28 3.33
CA LYS A 41 -15.92 10.62 4.59
C LYS A 41 -14.50 11.16 4.40
N GLY A 42 -14.08 11.43 3.16
CA GLY A 42 -12.73 11.92 2.85
C GLY A 42 -11.62 10.88 3.01
N ILE A 43 -11.96 9.58 3.01
CA ILE A 43 -10.98 8.48 3.05
C ILE A 43 -10.65 8.08 1.61
N SER A 44 -9.37 8.11 1.27
CA SER A 44 -8.85 7.55 0.02
C SER A 44 -8.49 6.09 0.21
N GLU A 45 -8.84 5.26 -0.77
CA GLU A 45 -8.44 3.86 -0.84
C GLU A 45 -7.48 3.69 -2.02
N ILE A 46 -6.38 2.99 -1.77
CA ILE A 46 -5.35 2.70 -2.77
C ILE A 46 -5.10 1.21 -2.72
N ARG A 47 -5.20 0.54 -3.87
CA ARG A 47 -4.79 -0.84 -4.03
C ARG A 47 -3.52 -0.89 -4.84
N MET A 48 -2.54 -1.63 -4.37
CA MET A 48 -1.29 -1.84 -5.10
C MET A 48 -0.89 -3.30 -5.07
N GLU A 49 -0.40 -3.77 -6.20
CA GLU A 49 0.19 -5.10 -6.32
C GLU A 49 1.71 -4.95 -6.35
N VAL A 50 2.36 -5.68 -5.46
CA VAL A 50 3.82 -5.61 -5.28
C VAL A 50 4.39 -7.02 -5.35
N ALA A 51 5.41 -7.20 -6.17
CA ALA A 51 6.20 -8.42 -6.24
C ALA A 51 7.38 -8.32 -5.27
N GLU A 52 7.34 -9.09 -4.19
CA GLU A 52 8.35 -9.03 -3.14
C GLU A 52 8.68 -10.45 -2.64
N GLU A 53 9.94 -10.69 -2.31
CA GLU A 53 10.37 -11.95 -1.70
C GLU A 53 10.20 -11.89 -0.19
N ASN A 54 10.57 -10.75 0.42
CA ASN A 54 10.44 -10.52 1.85
C ASN A 54 9.20 -9.69 2.20
N VAL A 55 8.04 -10.33 2.13
CA VAL A 55 6.74 -9.71 2.42
C VAL A 55 6.64 -9.18 3.85
N GLN A 56 7.20 -9.89 4.83
CA GLN A 56 7.13 -9.47 6.24
C GLN A 56 7.82 -8.12 6.47
N LYS A 57 9.04 -7.97 5.96
CA LYS A 57 9.79 -6.71 6.08
C LYS A 57 9.04 -5.55 5.41
N LEU A 58 8.52 -5.78 4.20
CA LEU A 58 7.73 -4.78 3.48
C LEU A 58 6.52 -4.32 4.30
N LEU A 59 5.80 -5.26 4.93
CA LEU A 59 4.65 -4.94 5.77
C LEU A 59 5.02 -4.13 7.01
N GLU A 60 6.15 -4.44 7.66
CA GLU A 60 6.64 -3.65 8.79
C GLU A 60 6.97 -2.22 8.39
N ASP A 61 7.66 -2.04 7.26
CA ASP A 61 8.07 -0.72 6.79
C ASP A 61 6.86 0.12 6.35
N ILE A 62 5.89 -0.48 5.65
CA ILE A 62 4.64 0.19 5.30
C ILE A 62 3.80 0.53 6.54
N LYS A 63 3.74 -0.36 7.55
CA LYS A 63 3.07 -0.06 8.84
C LYS A 63 3.70 1.13 9.56
N LYS A 64 5.04 1.28 9.52
CA LYS A 64 5.73 2.45 10.11
C LYS A 64 5.37 3.75 9.39
N ILE A 65 5.08 3.69 8.09
CA ILE A 65 4.71 4.86 7.28
C ILE A 65 3.26 5.27 7.53
N VAL A 66 2.33 4.32 7.58
CA VAL A 66 0.88 4.56 7.73
C VAL A 66 0.49 4.51 9.21
N ARG A 67 1.14 5.34 10.03
CA ARG A 67 0.85 5.42 11.49
C ARG A 67 -0.60 5.81 11.82
N ASP A 68 -1.23 6.64 10.99
CA ASP A 68 -2.58 7.19 11.20
C ASP A 68 -3.65 6.56 10.28
N GLY A 69 -3.33 5.47 9.56
CA GLY A 69 -4.24 4.88 8.57
C GLY A 69 -4.50 3.40 8.82
N LYS A 70 -5.42 2.83 8.05
CA LYS A 70 -5.75 1.41 8.10
C LYS A 70 -5.14 0.73 6.89
N ILE A 71 -4.21 -0.19 7.13
CA ILE A 71 -3.64 -1.05 6.09
C ILE A 71 -4.24 -2.44 6.23
N SER A 72 -4.75 -2.96 5.13
CA SER A 72 -5.02 -4.37 4.93
C SER A 72 -4.07 -4.89 3.86
N PHE A 73 -3.66 -6.14 3.98
CA PHE A 73 -2.84 -6.79 2.97
C PHE A 73 -3.36 -8.18 2.73
N LYS A 74 -3.21 -8.64 1.49
CA LYS A 74 -3.60 -9.97 1.05
C LYS A 74 -2.47 -10.53 0.17
N VAL A 75 -1.96 -11.70 0.53
CA VAL A 75 -1.00 -12.40 -0.32
C VAL A 75 -1.80 -13.10 -1.40
N LEU A 76 -1.58 -12.73 -2.67
CA LEU A 76 -2.32 -13.27 -3.81
C LEU A 76 -1.71 -14.57 -4.34
N SER A 77 -0.39 -14.76 -4.20
CA SER A 77 0.26 -15.99 -4.66
C SER A 77 1.64 -16.22 -4.02
N GLU A 78 1.88 -17.46 -3.60
CA GLU A 78 3.21 -18.03 -3.39
C GLU A 78 3.52 -18.86 -4.63
N ALA A 79 4.34 -18.33 -5.54
CA ALA A 79 4.90 -19.08 -6.65
C ALA A 79 6.17 -19.80 -6.21
#